data_AF-A0A386ZPD6-F1
#
_entry.id   AF-A0A386ZPD6-F1
#
_cell.length_a   1.000
_cell.length_b   1.000
_cell.length_c   1.000
_cell.angle_alpha   90.00
_cell.angle_beta   90.00
_cell.angle_gamma   90.00
#
_symmetry.space_group_name_H-M   'P 1'
#
loop_
_entity.id
_entity.type
_entity.pdbx_description
1 polymer ?
#
loop_
_entity_poly.entity_id
_entity_poly.type
_entity_poly.pdbx_seq_one_letter_code
_entity_poly.pdbx_strand_id
1 'polypeptide(L)'
;MTQRLESAMLRAGFDSARLATAVKVDVKTVNRWLAGRVPHRRTRLEVALALGETEESLWPSARPDIQAGSPATAEVLGAYAHRADIPNDLWVSLIHKATERIDIIGYAYPFVFELLPNASELIAGKCKAGAVVRLGFADPDCPHVMERDALEQMGGTLPGRIRNALSMLGPLAETPGCTVGLHTTHLYNSVFRFDSEMIEVISATFIGVGRVRNG
;
A
#
# COMPACT_ATOMS: atom_id res chain seq x y z
N MET A 1 1.46 2.28 -25.22
CA MET A 1 1.50 0.82 -24.89
C MET A 1 1.50 -0.06 -26.13
N THR A 2 0.74 0.27 -27.17
CA THR A 2 0.59 -0.49 -28.42
C THR A 2 1.88 -0.77 -29.19
N GLN A 3 2.81 0.19 -29.21
CA GLN A 3 4.10 0.03 -29.90
C GLN A 3 4.98 -1.12 -29.37
N ARG A 4 4.81 -1.56 -28.11
CA ARG A 4 5.65 -2.61 -27.53
C ARG A 4 5.26 -4.00 -28.01
N LEU A 5 3.96 -4.31 -28.02
CA LEU A 5 3.45 -5.57 -28.55
C LEU A 5 3.75 -5.69 -30.05
N GLU A 6 3.54 -4.61 -30.80
CA GLU A 6 3.79 -4.56 -32.24
C GLU A 6 5.29 -4.75 -32.55
N SER A 7 6.18 -4.12 -31.77
CA SER A 7 7.63 -4.30 -31.89
C SER A 7 8.09 -5.72 -31.52
N ALA A 8 7.50 -6.34 -30.49
CA ALA A 8 7.80 -7.71 -30.09
C ALA A 8 7.33 -8.73 -31.13
N MET A 9 6.14 -8.55 -31.70
CA MET A 9 5.64 -9.36 -32.81
C MET A 9 6.57 -9.29 -34.01
N LEU A 10 7.05 -8.08 -34.36
CA LEU A 10 8.03 -7.91 -35.43
C LEU A 10 9.34 -8.66 -35.14
N ARG A 11 9.90 -8.54 -33.92
CA ARG A 11 11.13 -9.24 -33.51
C ARG A 11 10.99 -10.77 -33.57
N ALA A 12 9.84 -11.29 -33.16
CA ALA A 12 9.57 -12.72 -33.17
C ALA A 12 9.16 -13.26 -34.56
N GLY A 13 8.95 -12.39 -35.56
CA GLY A 13 8.46 -12.77 -36.88
C GLY A 13 6.99 -13.21 -36.88
N PHE A 14 6.18 -12.62 -36.01
CA PHE A 14 4.74 -12.88 -35.89
C PHE A 14 3.94 -11.78 -36.59
N ASP A 15 2.94 -12.21 -37.35
CA ASP A 15 1.81 -11.36 -37.74
C ASP A 15 0.60 -11.63 -36.82
N SER A 16 -0.47 -10.84 -36.96
CA SER A 16 -1.67 -10.98 -36.12
C SER A 16 -2.33 -12.36 -36.24
N ALA A 17 -2.25 -13.01 -37.40
CA ALA A 17 -2.87 -14.32 -37.63
C ALA A 17 -2.09 -15.45 -36.97
N ARG A 18 -0.76 -15.38 -37.06
CA ARG A 18 0.17 -16.32 -36.43
C ARG A 18 0.12 -16.21 -34.91
N LEU A 19 0.05 -14.99 -34.37
CA LEU A 19 -0.12 -14.79 -32.93
C LEU A 19 -1.47 -15.32 -32.45
N ALA A 20 -2.55 -15.01 -33.18
CA ALA A 20 -3.89 -15.51 -32.87
C ALA A 20 -3.93 -17.04 -32.80
N THR A 21 -3.29 -17.71 -33.75
CA THR A 21 -3.16 -19.17 -33.79
C THR A 21 -2.36 -19.70 -32.61
N ALA A 22 -1.21 -19.09 -32.31
CA ALA A 22 -0.32 -19.53 -31.23
C ALA A 22 -0.98 -19.48 -29.85
N VAL A 23 -1.81 -18.46 -29.59
CA VAL A 23 -2.50 -18.27 -28.30
C VAL A 23 -3.98 -18.65 -28.34
N LYS A 24 -4.42 -19.33 -29.41
CA LYS A 24 -5.78 -19.88 -29.59
C LYS A 24 -6.89 -18.84 -29.42
N VAL A 25 -6.72 -17.67 -30.03
CA VAL A 25 -7.73 -16.60 -30.09
C VAL A 25 -8.05 -16.22 -31.53
N ASP A 26 -9.05 -15.37 -31.73
CA ASP A 26 -9.37 -14.80 -33.04
C ASP A 26 -8.47 -13.60 -33.40
N VAL A 27 -8.17 -13.42 -34.70
CA VAL A 27 -7.34 -12.33 -35.23
C VAL A 27 -7.88 -10.94 -34.86
N LYS A 28 -9.21 -10.76 -34.82
CA LYS A 28 -9.86 -9.53 -34.37
C LYS A 28 -9.56 -9.22 -32.90
N THR A 29 -9.27 -10.23 -32.10
CA THR A 29 -8.88 -10.06 -30.69
C THR A 29 -7.45 -9.55 -30.60
N VAL A 30 -6.53 -10.07 -31.43
CA VAL A 30 -5.16 -9.56 -31.54
C VAL A 30 -5.15 -8.11 -32.04
N ASN A 31 -5.92 -7.79 -33.06
CA ASN A 31 -6.02 -6.41 -33.57
C ASN A 31 -6.58 -5.44 -32.52
N ARG A 32 -7.50 -5.90 -31.65
CA ARG A 32 -7.96 -5.11 -30.50
C ARG A 32 -6.83 -4.84 -29.50
N TRP A 33 -5.89 -5.77 -29.33
CA TRP A 33 -4.71 -5.54 -28.48
C TRP A 33 -3.74 -4.52 -29.08
N LEU A 34 -3.52 -4.61 -30.39
CA LEU A 34 -2.74 -3.62 -31.16
C LEU A 34 -3.41 -2.24 -31.20
N ALA A 35 -4.72 -2.15 -30.94
CA ALA A 35 -5.45 -0.90 -30.76
C ALA A 35 -5.47 -0.39 -29.30
N GLY A 36 -4.78 -1.08 -28.37
CA GLY A 36 -4.57 -0.62 -26.99
C GLY A 36 -5.34 -1.37 -25.92
N ARG A 37 -6.16 -2.37 -26.28
CA ARG A 37 -6.82 -3.23 -25.29
C ARG A 37 -5.81 -4.19 -24.64
N VAL A 38 -5.81 -4.25 -23.31
CA VAL A 38 -4.95 -5.20 -22.59
C VAL A 38 -5.63 -6.58 -22.49
N PRO A 39 -4.96 -7.69 -22.87
CA PRO A 39 -5.50 -9.04 -22.68
C PRO A 39 -5.64 -9.41 -21.19
N HIS A 40 -6.46 -10.43 -20.88
CA HIS A 40 -6.51 -11.02 -19.54
C HIS A 40 -5.20 -11.73 -19.19
N ARG A 41 -4.88 -11.84 -17.89
CA ARG A 41 -3.58 -12.33 -17.38
C ARG A 41 -3.13 -13.65 -18.03
N ARG A 42 -4.01 -14.67 -18.09
CA ARG A 42 -3.67 -15.96 -18.71
C ARG A 42 -3.21 -15.80 -20.16
N THR A 43 -3.93 -14.99 -20.93
CA THR A 43 -3.61 -14.72 -22.34
C THR A 43 -2.36 -13.87 -22.49
N ARG A 44 -2.06 -12.95 -21.55
CA ARG A 44 -0.80 -12.19 -21.56
C ARG A 44 0.41 -13.09 -21.38
N LEU A 45 0.34 -14.06 -20.47
CA LEU A 45 1.40 -15.04 -20.26
C LEU A 45 1.60 -15.91 -21.51
N GLU A 46 0.52 -16.39 -22.13
CA GLU A 46 0.58 -17.17 -23.37
C GLU A 46 1.21 -16.36 -24.54
N VAL A 47 0.87 -15.07 -24.66
CA VAL A 47 1.46 -14.18 -25.67
C VAL A 47 2.93 -13.90 -25.39
N ALA A 48 3.30 -13.63 -24.14
CA ALA A 48 4.68 -13.41 -23.73
C ALA A 48 5.56 -14.63 -24.06
N LEU A 49 5.07 -15.83 -23.72
CA LEU A 49 5.73 -17.10 -24.06
C LEU A 49 5.84 -17.29 -25.59
N ALA A 50 4.77 -17.03 -26.35
CA ALA A 50 4.78 -17.17 -27.81
C ALA A 50 5.77 -16.22 -28.50
N LEU A 51 5.99 -15.03 -27.93
CA LEU A 51 6.88 -14.00 -28.47
C LEU A 51 8.31 -14.08 -27.89
N GLY A 52 8.57 -14.96 -26.91
CA GLY A 52 9.87 -15.04 -26.24
C GLY A 52 10.20 -13.81 -25.38
N GLU A 53 9.18 -13.11 -24.90
CA GLU A 53 9.28 -11.89 -24.10
C GLU A 53 8.72 -12.12 -22.70
N THR A 54 8.91 -11.18 -21.79
CA THR A 54 8.26 -11.22 -20.47
C THR A 54 6.96 -10.41 -20.47
N GLU A 55 6.05 -10.71 -19.54
CA GLU A 55 4.79 -9.97 -19.38
C GLU A 55 5.08 -8.49 -19.10
N GLU A 56 6.10 -8.21 -18.29
CA GLU A 56 6.53 -6.87 -17.88
C GLU A 56 7.11 -6.09 -19.05
N SER A 57 7.80 -6.74 -20.00
CA SER A 57 8.31 -6.11 -21.22
C SER A 57 7.18 -5.62 -22.12
N LEU A 58 6.16 -6.46 -22.32
CA LEU A 58 5.04 -6.19 -23.22
C LEU A 58 3.99 -5.24 -22.62
N TRP A 59 3.68 -5.40 -21.33
CA TRP A 59 2.68 -4.58 -20.62
C TRP A 59 3.19 -4.06 -19.27
N PRO A 60 4.07 -3.05 -19.25
CA PRO A 60 4.61 -2.51 -17.98
C PRO A 60 3.57 -1.88 -17.04
N SER A 61 2.41 -1.52 -17.56
CA SER A 61 1.26 -0.99 -16.79
C SER A 61 0.25 -2.07 -16.40
N ALA A 62 0.48 -3.33 -16.79
CA ALA A 62 -0.26 -4.50 -16.32
C ALA A 62 0.54 -5.30 -15.28
N ARG A 63 1.49 -4.63 -14.62
CA ARG A 63 2.29 -5.15 -13.51
C ARG A 63 1.37 -5.72 -12.43
N PRO A 64 1.51 -7.01 -12.05
CA PRO A 64 0.87 -7.55 -10.85
C PRO A 64 1.29 -6.80 -9.57
N ASP A 65 2.50 -6.26 -9.60
CA ASP A 65 3.18 -5.48 -8.56
C ASP A 65 2.72 -4.00 -8.48
N ILE A 66 2.03 -3.49 -9.50
CA ILE A 66 1.50 -2.12 -9.57
C ILE A 66 0.07 -2.13 -10.13
N GLN A 67 -0.75 -3.04 -9.62
CA GLN A 67 -2.20 -2.95 -9.73
C GLN A 67 -2.74 -3.05 -8.31
N ALA A 68 -3.38 -1.99 -7.82
CA ALA A 68 -4.20 -2.08 -6.62
C ALA A 68 -5.21 -3.23 -6.84
N GLY A 69 -5.03 -4.33 -6.09
CA GLY A 69 -5.89 -5.51 -6.11
C GLY A 69 -5.48 -6.68 -7.01
N SER A 70 -4.19 -6.96 -7.27
CA SER A 70 -3.78 -8.26 -7.86
C SER A 70 -3.51 -9.34 -6.79
N PRO A 71 -4.10 -10.54 -6.90
CA PRO A 71 -4.08 -11.57 -5.87
C PRO A 71 -2.76 -12.35 -5.92
N ALA A 72 -1.74 -11.80 -5.29
CA ALA A 72 -0.53 -12.55 -4.92
C ALA A 72 -0.51 -12.89 -3.43
N THR A 73 -1.66 -12.91 -2.78
CA THR A 73 -2.12 -13.72 -1.65
C THR A 73 -3.62 -13.47 -1.57
N ALA A 74 -4.46 -14.42 -1.16
CA ALA A 74 -5.92 -14.18 -1.03
C ALA A 74 -6.26 -13.15 0.09
N GLU A 75 -5.26 -12.47 0.64
CA GLU A 75 -5.28 -11.66 1.85
C GLU A 75 -4.81 -10.21 1.60
N VAL A 76 -4.25 -9.88 0.42
CA VAL A 76 -3.79 -8.51 0.09
C VAL A 76 -4.75 -7.84 -0.87
N LEU A 77 -5.50 -6.86 -0.37
CA LEU A 77 -6.53 -6.12 -1.11
C LEU A 77 -5.96 -5.00 -2.01
N GLY A 78 -4.72 -4.57 -1.78
CA GLY A 78 -4.04 -3.55 -2.57
C GLY A 78 -2.61 -3.28 -2.11
N ALA A 79 -1.78 -2.75 -3.02
CA ALA A 79 -0.42 -2.31 -2.74
C ALA A 79 -0.22 -0.90 -3.29
N TYR A 80 0.43 -0.04 -2.50
CA TYR A 80 0.62 1.38 -2.79
C TYR A 80 2.09 1.73 -2.58
N ALA A 81 2.67 2.54 -3.47
CA ALA A 81 4.09 2.90 -3.42
C ALA A 81 4.42 3.71 -2.16
N HIS A 82 3.52 4.61 -1.78
CA HIS A 82 3.60 5.39 -0.56
C HIS A 82 2.27 5.36 0.19
N ARG A 83 2.31 5.55 1.52
CA ARG A 83 1.10 5.72 2.34
C ARG A 83 0.18 6.83 1.80
N ALA A 84 0.77 7.90 1.28
CA ALA A 84 0.03 9.03 0.73
C ALA A 84 -0.78 8.68 -0.53
N ASP A 85 -0.46 7.57 -1.19
CA ASP A 85 -1.17 7.08 -2.37
C ASP A 85 -2.42 6.26 -1.99
N ILE A 86 -2.59 5.91 -0.71
CA ILE A 86 -3.76 5.20 -0.22
C ILE A 86 -4.94 6.19 -0.17
N PRO A 87 -6.06 5.93 -0.89
CA PRO A 87 -7.18 6.86 -0.93
C PRO A 87 -7.77 7.11 0.47
N ASN A 88 -8.06 8.38 0.79
CA ASN A 88 -8.71 8.73 2.06
C ASN A 88 -10.04 7.98 2.26
N ASP A 89 -10.81 7.79 1.18
CA ASP A 89 -12.08 7.06 1.22
C ASP A 89 -11.91 5.60 1.68
N LEU A 90 -10.76 4.97 1.40
CA LEU A 90 -10.47 3.63 1.90
C LEU A 90 -10.29 3.64 3.42
N TRP A 91 -9.49 4.58 3.94
CA TRP A 91 -9.31 4.74 5.39
C TRP A 91 -10.62 5.04 6.10
N VAL A 92 -11.40 5.98 5.57
CA VAL A 92 -12.70 6.36 6.10
C VAL A 92 -13.66 5.16 6.10
N SER A 93 -13.68 4.39 5.01
CA SER A 93 -14.49 3.17 4.89
C SER A 93 -14.10 2.11 5.92
N LEU A 94 -12.80 1.86 6.13
CA LEU A 94 -12.30 0.90 7.12
C LEU A 94 -12.69 1.31 8.55
N ILE A 95 -12.51 2.58 8.90
CA ILE A 95 -12.95 3.12 10.20
C ILE A 95 -14.46 2.90 10.35
N HIS A 96 -15.27 3.28 9.36
CA HIS A 96 -16.72 3.13 9.44
C HIS A 96 -17.18 1.68 9.58
N LYS A 97 -16.59 0.74 8.83
CA LYS A 97 -16.96 -0.67 8.83
C LYS A 97 -16.54 -1.43 10.09
N ALA A 98 -15.45 -1.02 10.74
CA ALA A 98 -14.93 -1.72 11.91
C ALA A 98 -15.97 -1.78 13.05
N THR A 99 -16.23 -2.98 13.57
CA THR A 99 -17.25 -3.21 14.61
C THR A 99 -16.74 -4.01 15.80
N GLU A 100 -15.67 -4.79 15.62
CA GLU A 100 -15.12 -5.66 16.65
C GLU A 100 -13.80 -5.15 17.22
N ARG A 101 -12.89 -4.71 16.33
CA ARG A 101 -11.54 -4.32 16.71
C ARG A 101 -10.92 -3.24 15.83
N ILE A 102 -10.23 -2.29 16.46
CA ILE A 102 -9.32 -1.37 15.79
C ILE A 102 -7.97 -1.44 16.52
N ASP A 103 -6.94 -1.97 15.87
CA ASP A 103 -5.57 -1.98 16.41
C ASP A 103 -4.68 -1.11 15.51
N ILE A 104 -4.09 -0.07 16.07
CA ILE A 104 -3.17 0.81 15.34
C ILE A 104 -1.85 0.89 16.10
N ILE A 105 -0.74 0.65 15.41
CA ILE A 105 0.60 0.86 15.95
C ILE A 105 1.49 1.54 14.91
N GLY A 106 2.21 2.56 15.36
CA GLY A 106 3.14 3.34 14.56
C GLY A 106 3.70 4.50 15.38
N TYR A 107 4.53 5.34 14.76
CA TYR A 107 5.14 6.45 15.51
C TYR A 107 4.11 7.49 15.96
N ALA A 108 3.37 8.10 15.02
CA ALA A 108 2.48 9.23 15.32
C ALA A 108 1.08 9.14 14.68
N TYR A 109 1.01 8.83 13.39
CA TYR A 109 -0.24 8.72 12.61
C TYR A 109 -1.38 9.75 12.88
N PRO A 110 -1.09 11.07 13.04
CA PRO A 110 -2.12 12.09 13.26
C PRO A 110 -3.16 12.11 12.12
N PHE A 111 -2.73 11.77 10.90
CA PHE A 111 -3.58 11.72 9.72
C PHE A 111 -4.85 10.88 9.92
N VAL A 112 -4.80 9.81 10.72
CA VAL A 112 -5.99 8.96 10.99
C VAL A 112 -7.10 9.75 11.66
N PHE A 113 -6.74 10.67 12.56
CA PHE A 113 -7.68 11.52 13.29
C PHE A 113 -8.06 12.78 12.49
N GLU A 114 -7.32 13.10 11.42
CA GLU A 114 -7.59 14.24 10.53
C GLU A 114 -8.53 13.87 9.36
N LEU A 115 -8.74 12.57 9.11
CA LEU A 115 -9.58 12.07 8.00
C LEU A 115 -11.04 12.55 8.09
N LEU A 116 -11.56 12.69 9.30
CA LEU A 116 -12.92 13.14 9.59
C LEU A 116 -12.87 14.16 10.73
N PRO A 117 -13.69 15.23 10.68
CA PRO A 117 -13.76 16.21 11.77
C PRO A 117 -14.07 15.61 13.15
N ASN A 118 -14.75 14.46 13.17
CA ASN A 118 -15.19 13.75 14.36
C ASN A 118 -14.61 12.32 14.49
N ALA A 119 -13.41 12.08 13.93
CA ALA A 119 -12.80 10.75 13.90
C ALA A 119 -12.65 10.14 15.31
N SER A 120 -12.21 10.94 16.29
CA SER A 120 -12.07 10.49 17.68
C SER A 120 -13.42 10.12 18.30
N GLU A 121 -14.45 10.95 18.15
CA GLU A 121 -15.79 10.66 18.66
C GLU A 121 -16.41 9.42 17.98
N LEU A 122 -16.16 9.23 16.69
CA LEU A 122 -16.61 8.06 15.94
C LEU A 122 -16.01 6.77 16.52
N ILE A 123 -14.70 6.76 16.77
CA ILE A 123 -14.00 5.60 17.37
C ILE A 123 -14.47 5.38 18.81
N ALA A 124 -14.68 6.45 19.58
CA ALA A 124 -15.23 6.35 20.93
C ALA A 124 -16.66 5.78 20.92
N GLY A 125 -17.47 6.15 19.93
CA GLY A 125 -18.80 5.56 19.69
C GLY A 125 -18.73 4.05 19.44
N LYS A 126 -17.72 3.58 18.70
CA LYS A 126 -17.49 2.14 18.47
C LYS A 126 -17.10 1.40 19.75
N CYS A 127 -16.25 2.01 20.58
CA CYS A 127 -15.91 1.45 21.89
C CYS A 127 -17.17 1.27 22.77
N LYS A 128 -18.04 2.30 22.80
CA LYS A 128 -19.33 2.24 23.52
C LYS A 128 -20.28 1.18 22.96
N ALA A 129 -20.16 0.85 21.67
CA ALA A 129 -20.91 -0.22 21.02
C ALA A 129 -20.29 -1.62 21.23
N GLY A 130 -19.16 -1.73 21.94
CA GLY A 130 -18.51 -2.99 22.30
C GLY A 130 -17.22 -3.32 21.54
N ALA A 131 -16.79 -2.46 20.61
CA ALA A 131 -15.52 -2.67 19.91
C ALA A 131 -14.32 -2.49 20.84
N VAL A 132 -13.25 -3.27 20.62
CA VAL A 132 -11.98 -3.12 21.33
C VAL A 132 -11.02 -2.28 20.49
N VAL A 133 -10.49 -1.20 21.06
CA VAL A 133 -9.57 -0.29 20.37
C VAL A 133 -8.23 -0.28 21.08
N ARG A 134 -7.13 -0.42 20.33
CA ARG A 134 -5.76 -0.37 20.85
C ARG A 134 -4.91 0.55 19.99
N LEU A 135 -4.36 1.59 20.61
CA LEU A 135 -3.59 2.62 19.93
C LEU A 135 -2.18 2.66 20.55
N GLY A 136 -1.19 2.20 19.80
CA GLY A 136 0.22 2.26 20.18
C GLY A 136 0.92 3.40 19.48
N PHE A 137 1.50 4.33 20.23
CA PHE A 137 2.30 5.44 19.73
C PHE A 137 3.76 5.26 20.14
N ALA A 138 4.70 5.84 19.40
CA ALA A 138 6.06 5.93 19.91
C ALA A 138 6.11 6.89 21.10
N ASP A 139 6.93 6.59 22.10
CA ASP A 139 7.19 7.52 23.20
C ASP A 139 7.95 8.75 22.67
N PRO A 140 7.37 9.96 22.70
CA PRO A 140 7.98 11.16 22.13
C PRO A 140 9.29 11.56 22.82
N ASP A 141 9.53 11.09 24.04
CA ASP A 141 10.70 11.43 24.84
C ASP A 141 11.79 10.34 24.76
N CYS A 142 11.55 9.23 24.06
CA CYS A 142 12.54 8.19 23.92
C CYS A 142 13.59 8.51 22.83
N PRO A 143 14.87 8.10 23.02
CA PRO A 143 15.93 8.36 22.04
C PRO A 143 15.64 7.81 20.64
N HIS A 144 14.88 6.71 20.55
CA HIS A 144 14.60 6.00 19.30
C HIS A 144 13.73 6.84 18.34
N VAL A 145 12.91 7.74 18.87
CA VAL A 145 12.17 8.71 18.06
C VAL A 145 13.10 9.68 17.37
N MET A 146 14.14 10.17 18.05
CA MET A 146 15.11 11.08 17.46
C MET A 146 16.01 10.39 16.44
N GLU A 147 16.39 9.14 16.68
CA GLU A 147 17.10 8.33 15.68
C GLU A 147 16.26 8.14 14.41
N ARG A 148 14.97 7.83 14.57
CA ARG A 148 14.04 7.68 13.44
C ARG A 148 13.84 8.99 12.69
N ASP A 149 13.68 10.09 13.41
CA ASP A 149 13.57 11.43 12.85
C ASP A 149 14.79 11.75 11.96
N ALA A 150 16.00 11.49 12.47
CA ALA A 150 17.24 11.69 11.73
C ALA A 150 17.33 10.79 10.48
N LEU A 151 16.97 9.50 10.59
CA LEU A 151 16.97 8.56 9.47
C LEU A 151 16.03 8.99 8.34
N GLU A 152 14.85 9.51 8.70
CA GLU A 152 13.84 9.98 7.76
C GLU A 152 13.98 11.48 7.43
N GLN A 153 15.06 12.11 7.90
CA GLN A 153 15.40 13.53 7.65
C GLN A 153 14.26 14.50 8.02
N MET A 154 13.57 14.25 9.14
CA MET A 154 12.39 15.00 9.56
C MET A 154 12.70 16.29 10.33
N GLY A 155 13.98 16.61 10.58
CA GLY A 155 14.41 17.89 11.14
C GLY A 155 14.01 18.14 12.60
N GLY A 156 13.84 17.08 13.40
CA GLY A 156 13.44 17.12 14.81
C GLY A 156 11.94 17.27 15.04
N THR A 157 11.11 17.09 14.02
CA THR A 157 9.66 17.31 14.10
C THR A 157 8.89 16.11 14.63
N LEU A 158 9.45 14.89 14.59
CA LEU A 158 8.74 13.67 14.92
C LEU A 158 8.19 13.64 16.36
N PRO A 159 8.95 14.03 17.42
CA PRO A 159 8.38 14.12 18.77
C PRO A 159 7.16 15.05 18.85
N GLY A 160 7.20 16.19 18.14
CA GLY A 160 6.07 17.12 18.07
C GLY A 160 4.86 16.51 17.38
N ARG A 161 5.07 15.76 16.29
CA ARG A 161 4.00 15.05 15.56
C ARG A 161 3.33 13.97 16.42
N ILE A 162 4.10 13.26 17.23
CA ILE A 162 3.59 12.27 18.20
C ILE A 162 2.70 12.98 19.23
N ARG A 163 3.21 14.04 19.87
CA ARG A 163 2.44 14.81 20.87
C ARG A 163 1.15 15.40 20.28
N ASN A 164 1.20 15.88 19.03
CA ASN A 164 0.00 16.34 18.31
C ASN A 164 -1.02 15.21 18.19
N ALA A 165 -0.62 14.03 17.71
CA ALA A 165 -1.54 12.91 17.57
C ALA A 165 -2.15 12.46 18.91
N LEU A 166 -1.36 12.43 19.98
CA LEU A 166 -1.86 12.14 21.33
C LEU A 166 -2.90 13.16 21.79
N SER A 167 -2.69 14.46 21.53
CA SER A 167 -3.66 15.49 21.87
C SER A 167 -4.99 15.38 21.11
N MET A 168 -4.97 14.81 19.91
CA MET A 168 -6.17 14.61 19.08
C MET A 168 -7.09 13.49 19.62
N LEU A 169 -6.58 12.64 20.52
CA LEU A 169 -7.40 11.58 21.12
C LEU A 169 -8.55 12.15 21.94
N GLY A 170 -8.34 13.24 22.68
CA GLY A 170 -9.38 13.84 23.51
C GLY A 170 -10.09 12.79 24.39
N PRO A 171 -11.44 12.73 24.41
CA PRO A 171 -12.18 11.76 25.22
C PRO A 171 -11.96 10.28 24.85
N LEU A 172 -11.47 9.97 23.64
CA LEU A 172 -11.21 8.60 23.23
C LEU A 172 -10.15 7.91 24.11
N ALA A 173 -9.17 8.67 24.60
CA ALA A 173 -8.11 8.12 25.46
C ALA A 173 -8.66 7.51 26.77
N GLU A 174 -9.77 8.06 27.27
CA GLU A 174 -10.42 7.64 28.51
C GLU A 174 -11.67 6.78 28.29
N THR A 175 -11.99 6.45 27.03
CA THR A 175 -13.22 5.71 26.71
C THR A 175 -13.03 4.22 27.06
N PRO A 176 -13.92 3.61 27.87
CA PRO A 176 -13.88 2.17 28.12
C PRO A 176 -13.92 1.38 26.81
N GLY A 177 -13.02 0.41 26.68
CA GLY A 177 -12.82 -0.35 25.43
C GLY A 177 -11.68 0.19 24.55
N CYS A 178 -11.19 1.40 24.82
CA CYS A 178 -9.97 1.94 24.21
C CYS A 178 -8.77 1.74 25.14
N THR A 179 -7.62 1.35 24.60
CA THR A 179 -6.34 1.29 25.30
C THR A 179 -5.30 2.07 24.51
N VAL A 180 -4.68 3.05 25.16
CA VAL A 180 -3.60 3.85 24.57
C VAL A 180 -2.29 3.46 25.25
N GLY A 181 -1.25 3.20 24.46
CA GLY A 181 0.06 2.83 24.96
C GLY A 181 1.19 3.55 24.23
N LEU A 182 2.30 3.74 24.93
CA LEU A 182 3.55 4.21 24.35
C LEU A 182 4.52 3.03 24.18
N HIS A 183 5.30 3.05 23.11
CA HIS A 183 6.37 2.07 22.87
C HIS A 183 7.70 2.77 22.59
N THR A 184 8.79 2.07 22.90
CA THR A 184 10.16 2.52 22.60
C THR A 184 10.83 1.69 21.51
N THR A 185 10.09 0.81 20.83
CA THR A 185 10.59 -0.08 19.78
C THR A 185 10.86 0.66 18.45
N HIS A 186 11.95 0.30 17.76
CA HIS A 186 12.14 0.67 16.35
C HIS A 186 11.15 -0.08 15.46
N LEU A 187 10.20 0.66 14.89
CA LEU A 187 9.24 0.10 13.95
C LEU A 187 9.66 0.39 12.50
N TYR A 188 9.86 -0.68 11.74
CA TYR A 188 10.07 -0.59 10.28
C TYR A 188 8.74 -0.52 9.52
N ASN A 189 7.68 -1.03 10.14
CA ASN A 189 6.31 -1.03 9.63
C ASN A 189 5.36 -0.39 10.64
N SER A 190 4.36 0.33 10.13
CA SER A 190 3.18 0.72 10.91
C SER A 190 2.01 -0.16 10.48
N VAL A 191 1.20 -0.58 11.43
CA VAL A 191 0.07 -1.49 11.20
C VAL A 191 -1.22 -0.82 11.62
N PHE A 192 -2.22 -0.86 10.73
CA PHE A 192 -3.55 -0.32 10.95
C PHE A 192 -4.56 -1.41 10.65
N ARG A 193 -5.10 -2.04 11.68
CA ARG A 193 -6.05 -3.14 11.59
C ARG A 193 -7.45 -2.66 11.95
N PHE A 194 -8.42 -3.10 11.14
CA PHE A 194 -9.85 -2.86 11.29
C PHE A 194 -10.56 -4.20 11.10
N ASP A 195 -10.98 -4.84 12.19
CA ASP A 195 -11.53 -6.20 12.22
C ASP A 195 -10.61 -7.25 11.55
N SER A 196 -10.98 -7.68 10.34
CA SER A 196 -10.25 -8.65 9.51
C SER A 196 -9.45 -8.01 8.37
N GLU A 197 -9.59 -6.68 8.17
CA GLU A 197 -8.86 -5.92 7.17
C GLU A 197 -7.68 -5.20 7.84
N MET A 198 -6.54 -5.08 7.13
CA MET A 198 -5.40 -4.34 7.65
C MET A 198 -4.63 -3.62 6.54
N ILE A 199 -4.04 -2.49 6.91
CA ILE A 199 -3.07 -1.76 6.10
C ILE A 199 -1.73 -1.84 6.82
N GLU A 200 -0.72 -2.32 6.12
CA GLU A 200 0.67 -2.27 6.56
C GLU A 200 1.42 -1.20 5.75
N VAL A 201 2.04 -0.27 6.45
CA VAL A 201 2.87 0.77 5.85
C VAL A 201 4.32 0.47 6.17
N ILE A 202 5.04 0.00 5.15
CA ILE A 202 6.48 -0.27 5.25
C ILE A 202 7.21 1.04 4.93
N SER A 203 8.02 1.52 5.86
CA SER A 203 8.93 2.63 5.59
C SER A 203 10.27 2.03 5.17
N ALA A 204 10.47 1.97 3.85
CA ALA A 204 11.75 1.56 3.27
C ALA A 204 12.74 2.72 3.43
N THR A 205 13.59 2.64 4.45
CA THR A 205 14.76 3.50 4.54
C THR A 205 15.75 3.12 3.42
N PHE A 206 16.25 4.12 2.70
CA PHE A 206 17.19 4.04 1.59
C PHE A 206 18.36 3.06 1.87
N ILE A 207 18.55 2.03 1.04
CA ILE A 207 19.80 1.23 1.05
C ILE A 207 20.82 2.00 0.20
N GLY A 208 21.63 2.84 0.83
CA GLY A 208 22.74 3.52 0.17
C GLY A 208 23.89 2.55 -0.14
N VAL A 209 24.07 2.18 -1.41
CA VAL A 209 25.28 1.47 -1.86
C VAL A 209 26.35 2.50 -2.21
N GLY A 210 27.29 2.73 -1.29
CA GLY A 210 28.46 3.58 -1.52
C GLY A 210 29.62 2.79 -2.14
N ARG A 211 30.25 3.33 -3.19
CA ARG A 211 31.56 2.84 -3.66
C ARG A 211 32.64 3.31 -2.68
N VAL A 212 33.36 2.38 -2.08
CA VAL A 212 34.63 2.67 -1.40
C VAL A 212 35.64 3.09 -2.48
N ARG A 213 36.07 4.35 -2.48
CA ARG A 213 37.29 4.75 -3.19
C ARG A 213 38.47 4.33 -2.31
N ASN A 214 39.21 3.32 -2.74
CA ASN A 214 40.53 3.07 -2.20
C ASN A 214 41.49 4.10 -2.81
N GLY A 215 42.19 4.83 -1.94
CA GLY A 215 43.50 5.48 -2.16
C GLY A 215 43.67 6.30 -3.43
#